data_AF-A0A3R7KY96-F1
#
_entry.id   AF-A0A3R7KY96-F1
#
_cell.length_a   1.000
_cell.length_b   1.000
_cell.length_c   1.000
_cell.angle_alpha   90.00
_cell.angle_beta   90.00
_cell.angle_gamma   90.00
#
_symmetry.space_group_name_H-M   'P 1'
#
loop_
_entity.id
_entity.type
_entity.pdbx_description
1 polymer ?
#
loop_
_entity_poly.entity_id
_entity_poly.type
_entity_poly.pdbx_seq_one_letter_code
_entity_poly.pdbx_strand_id
1 'polypeptide(L)'
;MTYGGNVEGYLLKVDGNEVRIVYCILDEGMLQYFSRMGGDLLGVVPLSGSKVDVFLLPPAGEAGQVINQFRVDAQPRAPPMRRQGGRQAIEEDKTLSITLAGSTREVMDQWAISILNWNRYSWEDGQMVCSTKDEFSNLEKIMELSGVETVKTSVDPVVPIVV
;
A
#
# COMPACT_ATOMS: atom_id res chain seq x y z
N MET A 1 -19.18 19.98 -6.31
CA MET A 1 -17.89 19.26 -6.41
C MET A 1 -18.07 17.99 -5.60
N THR A 2 -18.36 16.88 -6.26
CA THR A 2 -18.51 15.58 -5.61
C THR A 2 -17.12 15.05 -5.35
N TYR A 3 -16.65 15.15 -4.11
CA TYR A 3 -15.45 14.47 -3.67
C TYR A 3 -15.81 12.99 -3.65
N GLY A 4 -15.38 12.23 -4.66
CA GLY A 4 -15.32 10.78 -4.50
C GLY A 4 -14.38 10.50 -3.34
N GLY A 5 -14.84 9.74 -2.36
CA GLY A 5 -14.04 9.41 -1.20
C GLY A 5 -12.86 8.54 -1.59
N ASN A 6 -11.69 8.92 -1.13
CA ASN A 6 -10.48 8.14 -1.18
C ASN A 6 -10.17 7.58 0.22
N VAL A 7 -9.56 6.40 0.30
CA VAL A 7 -9.03 5.90 1.57
C VAL A 7 -7.55 6.25 1.65
N GLU A 8 -7.13 7.03 2.64
CA GLU A 8 -5.74 7.51 2.74
C GLU A 8 -5.14 7.37 4.14
N GLY A 9 -3.82 7.21 4.23
CA GLY A 9 -3.13 7.03 5.50
C GLY A 9 -1.69 6.56 5.37
N TYR A 10 -0.93 6.62 6.47
CA TYR A 10 0.45 6.15 6.51
C TYR A 10 0.52 4.64 6.77
N LEU A 11 1.42 3.97 6.06
CA LEU A 11 1.73 2.54 6.22
C LEU A 11 3.24 2.32 6.13
N LEU A 12 3.70 1.16 6.60
CA LEU A 12 5.06 0.69 6.32
C LEU A 12 5.07 -0.18 5.06
N LYS A 13 5.88 0.17 4.07
CA LYS A 13 6.23 -0.74 2.97
C LYS A 13 7.38 -1.63 3.41
N VAL A 14 7.20 -2.94 3.24
CA VAL A 14 8.22 -3.96 3.54
C VAL A 14 8.68 -4.59 2.23
N ASP A 15 9.99 -4.57 1.98
CA ASP A 15 10.61 -5.12 0.77
C ASP A 15 11.87 -5.91 1.14
N GLY A 16 11.70 -7.22 1.36
CA GLY A 16 12.76 -8.07 1.90
C GLY A 16 13.24 -7.55 3.27
N ASN A 17 14.48 -7.04 3.31
CA ASN A 17 15.11 -6.46 4.50
C ASN A 17 15.05 -4.93 4.53
N GLU A 18 14.29 -4.28 3.65
CA GLU A 18 14.10 -2.84 3.66
C GLU A 18 12.70 -2.49 4.14
N VAL A 19 12.62 -1.50 5.05
CA VAL A 19 11.34 -0.97 5.53
C VAL A 19 11.32 0.55 5.39
N ARG A 20 10.18 1.09 4.93
CA ARG A 20 9.99 2.53 4.73
C ARG A 20 8.56 2.95 5.06
N ILE A 21 8.39 4.07 5.75
CA ILE A 21 7.08 4.73 5.90
C ILE A 21 6.68 5.36 4.56
N VAL A 22 5.49 5.01 4.09
CA VAL A 22 4.88 5.54 2.88
C VAL A 22 3.50 6.09 3.20
N TYR A 23 3.07 7.08 2.42
CA TYR A 23 1.70 7.57 2.48
C TYR A 23 0.90 6.90 1.37
N CYS A 24 -0.14 6.15 1.73
CA CYS A 24 -0.95 5.38 0.79
C CYS A 24 -2.28 6.08 0.53
N ILE A 25 -2.74 6.02 -0.71
CA ILE A 25 -4.05 6.47 -1.15
C ILE A 25 -4.67 5.35 -1.99
N LEU A 26 -5.85 4.90 -1.61
CA LEU A 26 -6.70 4.01 -2.38
C LEU A 26 -7.81 4.86 -2.98
N ASP A 27 -7.75 5.04 -4.29
CA ASP A 27 -8.69 5.87 -5.04
C ASP A 27 -8.87 5.34 -6.47
N GLU A 28 -10.06 5.52 -7.04
CA GLU A 28 -10.44 5.14 -8.42
C GLU A 28 -9.97 3.73 -8.88
N GLY A 29 -9.89 2.77 -7.95
CA GLY A 29 -9.43 1.41 -8.21
C GLY A 29 -7.92 1.28 -8.40
N MET A 30 -7.15 2.18 -7.80
CA MET A 30 -5.70 2.12 -7.69
C MET A 30 -5.28 2.29 -6.23
N LEU A 31 -4.27 1.53 -5.82
CA LEU A 31 -3.56 1.77 -4.57
C LEU A 31 -2.23 2.44 -4.91
N GLN A 32 -2.12 3.73 -4.58
CA GLN A 32 -0.95 4.55 -4.83
C GLN A 32 -0.19 4.74 -3.52
N TYR A 33 1.14 4.81 -3.58
CA TYR A 33 1.96 5.08 -2.40
C TYR A 33 3.05 6.10 -2.71
N PHE A 34 3.22 7.03 -1.79
CA PHE A 34 4.06 8.21 -1.90
C PHE A 34 5.11 8.22 -0.80
N SER A 35 6.18 9.00 -0.99
CA SER A 35 7.25 9.13 0.02
C SER A 35 6.76 9.76 1.33
N ARG A 36 5.76 10.65 1.24
CA ARG A 36 5.04 11.26 2.36
C ARG A 36 3.74 11.89 1.83
N MET A 37 2.91 12.43 2.72
CA MET A 37 1.77 13.25 2.29
C MET A 37 2.27 14.46 1.47
N GLY A 38 1.77 14.60 0.23
CA GLY A 38 2.26 15.61 -0.73
C GLY A 38 3.67 15.39 -1.26
N GLY A 39 4.25 14.19 -1.05
CA GLY A 39 5.56 13.80 -1.58
C GLY A 39 5.50 13.16 -2.97
N ASP A 40 6.64 12.63 -3.42
CA ASP A 40 6.78 11.96 -4.70
C ASP A 40 6.06 10.60 -4.74
N LEU A 41 5.45 10.28 -5.88
CA LEU A 41 4.85 8.97 -6.14
C LEU A 41 5.96 7.91 -6.24
N LEU A 42 5.87 6.89 -5.39
CA LEU A 42 6.84 5.78 -5.36
C LEU A 42 6.35 4.59 -6.19
N GLY A 43 5.03 4.41 -6.32
CA GLY A 43 4.46 3.38 -7.18
C GLY A 43 2.94 3.26 -7.08
N VAL A 44 2.39 2.38 -7.91
CA VAL A 44 0.95 2.18 -8.07
C VAL A 44 0.64 0.70 -8.24
N VAL A 45 -0.41 0.23 -7.58
CA VAL A 45 -0.99 -1.11 -7.75
C VAL A 45 -2.38 -0.97 -8.39
N PRO A 46 -2.56 -1.36 -9.66
CA PRO A 46 -3.85 -1.30 -10.33
C PRO A 46 -4.77 -2.42 -9.82
N LEU A 47 -5.86 -2.03 -9.16
CA LEU A 47 -6.88 -2.95 -8.66
C LEU A 47 -7.98 -3.17 -9.72
N SER A 48 -8.32 -2.11 -10.44
CA SER A 48 -9.22 -2.14 -11.60
C SER A 48 -8.69 -3.06 -12.70
N GLY A 49 -9.56 -3.97 -13.17
CA GLY A 49 -9.18 -4.95 -14.18
C GLY A 49 -8.31 -6.10 -13.65
N SER A 50 -7.95 -6.11 -12.37
CA SER A 50 -7.15 -7.16 -11.74
C SER A 50 -8.01 -8.12 -10.91
N LYS A 51 -7.53 -9.36 -10.72
CA LYS A 51 -7.91 -10.17 -9.57
C LYS A 51 -7.05 -9.70 -8.41
N VAL A 52 -7.70 -9.24 -7.34
CA VAL A 52 -7.04 -8.72 -6.14
C VAL A 52 -7.23 -9.72 -5.02
N ASP A 53 -6.13 -10.20 -4.46
CA ASP A 53 -6.11 -11.05 -3.28
C ASP A 53 -5.32 -10.32 -2.17
N VAL A 54 -5.83 -10.35 -0.94
CA VAL A 54 -5.17 -9.73 0.23
C VAL A 54 -4.94 -10.80 1.30
N PHE A 55 -3.71 -10.88 1.80
CA PHE A 55 -3.29 -11.88 2.78
C PHE A 55 -2.80 -11.19 4.04
N LEU A 56 -3.44 -11.47 5.19
CA LEU A 56 -2.91 -11.05 6.48
C LEU A 56 -1.73 -11.96 6.82
N LEU A 57 -0.56 -11.38 7.02
CA LEU A 57 0.65 -12.13 7.33
C LEU A 57 0.74 -12.31 8.84
N PRO A 58 1.03 -13.52 9.34
CA PRO A 58 1.21 -13.73 10.76
C PRO A 58 2.39 -12.89 11.26
N PRO A 59 2.34 -12.38 12.51
CA PRO A 59 3.53 -11.87 13.15
C PRO A 59 4.52 -13.04 13.26
N ALA A 60 5.54 -13.04 12.41
CA ALA A 60 6.50 -14.12 12.42
C ALA A 60 7.32 -14.00 13.73
N GLY A 61 7.38 -15.11 14.46
CA GLY A 61 7.66 -15.16 15.90
C GLY A 61 9.10 -14.89 16.31
N GLU A 62 9.89 -14.22 15.48
CA GLU A 62 11.30 -13.91 15.74
C GLU A 62 11.49 -12.41 16.04
N ALA A 63 12.43 -12.11 16.93
CA ALA A 63 12.84 -10.74 17.18
C ALA A 63 13.42 -10.14 15.90
N GLY A 64 12.84 -9.04 15.42
CA GLY A 64 13.34 -8.32 14.26
C GLY A 64 12.43 -8.33 13.02
N GLN A 65 11.12 -8.53 13.19
CA GLN A 65 10.16 -8.51 12.08
C GLN A 65 9.02 -7.52 12.31
N VAL A 66 8.57 -6.88 11.23
CA VAL A 66 7.49 -5.89 11.24
C VAL A 66 6.17 -6.58 11.60
N ILE A 67 5.44 -6.02 12.56
CA ILE A 67 4.11 -6.53 12.97
C ILE A 67 3.00 -5.97 12.07
N ASN A 68 1.78 -6.51 12.18
CA ASN A 68 0.58 -6.02 11.48
C ASN A 68 0.73 -5.96 9.95
N GLN A 69 1.44 -6.95 9.39
CA GLN A 69 1.70 -7.03 7.95
C GLN A 69 0.54 -7.64 7.17
N PHE A 70 0.33 -7.15 5.96
CA PHE A 70 -0.55 -7.70 4.97
C PHE A 70 0.08 -7.60 3.58
N ARG A 71 -0.21 -8.56 2.71
CA ARG A 71 0.24 -8.57 1.31
C ARG A 71 -0.93 -8.36 0.38
N VAL A 72 -0.74 -7.51 -0.62
CA VAL A 72 -1.70 -7.27 -1.70
C VAL A 72 -1.13 -7.82 -2.99
N ASP A 73 -1.83 -8.79 -3.58
CA ASP A 73 -1.49 -9.36 -4.87
C ASP A 73 -2.54 -8.89 -5.90
N ALA A 74 -2.10 -8.22 -6.95
CA ALA A 74 -2.91 -7.77 -8.07
C ALA A 74 -2.45 -8.45 -9.35
N GLN A 75 -3.28 -9.36 -9.85
CA GLN A 75 -3.03 -10.10 -11.08
C GLN A 75 -3.92 -9.55 -12.19
N PRO A 76 -3.36 -8.94 -13.26
CA PRO A 76 -4.14 -8.43 -14.38
C PRO A 76 -5.04 -9.54 -14.95
N ARG A 77 -6.34 -9.29 -15.08
CA ARG A 77 -7.20 -10.25 -15.78
C ARG A 77 -6.88 -10.13 -17.26
N ALA A 78 -6.27 -11.16 -17.84
CA ALA A 78 -6.08 -11.21 -19.29
C ALA A 78 -7.42 -10.93 -19.99
N PRO A 79 -7.46 -10.09 -21.04
CA PRO A 79 -8.68 -9.91 -21.81
C PRO A 79 -9.14 -11.28 -22.32
N PRO A 80 -10.45 -11.51 -22.49
CA PRO A 80 -10.93 -12.75 -23.09
C PRO A 80 -10.33 -12.84 -24.50
N MET A 81 -9.26 -13.61 -24.65
CA MET A 81 -8.66 -13.89 -25.94
C MET A 81 -9.75 -14.49 -26.81
N ARG A 82 -10.20 -13.73 -27.82
CA ARG A 82 -10.91 -14.32 -28.95
C ARG A 82 -9.98 -15.39 -29.49
N ARG A 83 -10.42 -16.65 -29.44
CA ARG A 83 -9.70 -17.80 -29.99
C ARG A 83 -9.38 -17.53 -31.46
N GLN A 84 -8.19 -17.03 -31.74
CA GLN A 84 -7.62 -17.02 -33.08
C GLN A 84 -6.26 -17.70 -32.96
N GLY A 85 -6.19 -18.90 -33.55
CA GLY A 85 -5.12 -19.86 -33.37
C GLY A 85 -3.75 -19.25 -33.67
N GLY A 86 -2.97 -19.08 -32.62
CA GLY A 86 -1.55 -18.79 -32.69
C GLY A 86 -0.96 -19.17 -31.35
N ARG A 87 -0.01 -20.11 -31.34
CA ARG A 87 0.80 -20.40 -30.14
C ARG A 87 1.59 -19.14 -29.82
N GLN A 88 1.06 -18.29 -28.94
CA GLN A 88 1.80 -17.18 -28.37
C GLN A 88 2.36 -17.63 -27.03
N ALA A 89 3.64 -17.30 -26.82
CA ALA A 89 4.36 -17.58 -25.60
C ALA A 89 3.54 -17.10 -24.40
N ILE A 90 3.47 -17.94 -23.36
CA ILE A 90 2.90 -17.61 -22.07
C ILE A 90 3.77 -16.46 -21.53
N GLU A 91 3.39 -15.21 -21.80
CA GLU A 91 3.94 -14.09 -21.06
C GLU A 91 3.55 -14.32 -19.60
N GLU A 92 4.57 -14.49 -18.75
CA GLU A 92 4.40 -14.71 -17.32
C GLU A 92 3.42 -13.67 -16.78
N ASP A 93 2.34 -14.18 -16.20
CA ASP A 93 1.30 -13.42 -15.54
C ASP A 93 1.96 -12.57 -14.44
N LYS A 94 2.30 -11.32 -14.74
CA LYS A 94 3.02 -10.41 -13.84
C LYS A 94 2.09 -9.98 -12.71
N THR A 95 1.90 -10.87 -11.74
CA THR A 95 1.27 -10.54 -10.46
C THR A 95 2.10 -9.47 -9.78
N LEU A 96 1.50 -8.30 -9.55
CA LEU A 96 2.09 -7.25 -8.74
C LEU A 96 1.81 -7.58 -7.28
N SER A 97 2.86 -7.78 -6.50
CA SER A 97 2.76 -8.08 -5.07
C SER A 97 3.43 -6.97 -4.26
N ILE A 98 2.74 -6.45 -3.24
CA ILE A 98 3.29 -5.49 -2.29
C ILE A 98 2.96 -5.93 -0.86
N THR A 99 3.93 -5.81 0.04
CA THR A 99 3.74 -6.04 1.48
C THR A 99 3.72 -4.71 2.21
N LEU A 100 2.66 -4.50 2.99
CA LEU A 100 2.40 -3.30 3.77
C LEU A 100 2.15 -3.68 5.23
N ALA A 101 2.34 -2.75 6.16
CA ALA A 101 1.98 -2.92 7.56
C ALA A 101 1.30 -1.69 8.15
N GLY A 102 0.25 -1.94 8.94
CA GLY A 102 -0.45 -0.93 9.72
C GLY A 102 0.24 -0.64 11.06
N SER A 103 0.00 0.54 11.64
CA SER A 103 0.57 0.86 12.96
C SER A 103 -0.06 0.00 14.07
N THR A 104 -1.31 -0.41 13.88
CA THR A 104 -2.03 -1.34 14.74
C THR A 104 -2.67 -2.44 13.90
N ARG A 105 -3.14 -3.48 14.57
CA ARG A 105 -3.91 -4.56 13.93
C ARG A 105 -5.20 -4.02 13.30
N GLU A 106 -5.86 -3.09 13.96
CA GLU A 106 -7.09 -2.47 13.48
C GLU A 106 -6.85 -1.70 12.18
N VAL A 107 -5.73 -0.98 12.08
CA VAL A 107 -5.33 -0.26 10.86
C VAL A 107 -5.05 -1.23 9.72
N MET A 108 -4.31 -2.31 9.99
CA MET A 108 -4.09 -3.38 9.02
C MET A 108 -5.40 -3.99 8.52
N ASP A 109 -6.31 -4.35 9.44
CA ASP A 109 -7.60 -4.95 9.11
C ASP A 109 -8.47 -3.98 8.28
N GLN A 110 -8.50 -2.69 8.64
CA GLN A 110 -9.22 -1.66 7.89
C GLN A 110 -8.68 -1.50 6.47
N TRP A 111 -7.36 -1.42 6.30
CA TRP A 111 -6.75 -1.35 4.97
C TRP A 111 -7.04 -2.59 4.12
N ALA A 112 -6.92 -3.80 4.71
CA ALA A 112 -7.21 -5.04 4.00
C ALA A 112 -8.66 -5.10 3.51
N ILE A 113 -9.62 -4.70 4.37
CA ILE A 113 -11.05 -4.64 4.02
C ILE A 113 -11.30 -3.59 2.94
N SER A 114 -10.74 -2.39 3.07
CA SER A 114 -10.91 -1.31 2.09
C SER A 114 -10.38 -1.71 0.72
N ILE A 115 -9.20 -2.33 0.66
CA ILE A 115 -8.61 -2.83 -0.58
C ILE A 115 -9.49 -3.94 -1.16
N LEU A 116 -9.94 -4.92 -0.39
CA LEU A 116 -10.80 -6.00 -0.93
C LEU A 116 -12.14 -5.49 -1.47
N ASN A 117 -12.67 -4.41 -0.89
CA ASN A 117 -13.96 -3.84 -1.27
C ASN A 117 -13.85 -2.57 -2.11
N TRP A 118 -12.68 -2.30 -2.71
CA TRP A 118 -12.43 -1.11 -3.51
C TRP A 118 -13.49 -0.87 -4.61
N ASN A 119 -14.05 -1.95 -5.18
CA ASN A 119 -15.05 -1.90 -6.25
C ASN A 119 -16.51 -1.89 -5.77
N ARG A 120 -16.75 -2.08 -4.46
CA ARG A 120 -18.11 -2.12 -3.87
C ARG A 120 -18.49 -0.80 -3.22
N TYR A 121 -17.51 -0.03 -2.77
CA TYR A 121 -17.73 1.26 -2.14
C TYR A 121 -17.46 2.37 -3.16
N SER A 122 -18.52 3.06 -3.60
CA SER A 122 -18.36 4.48 -3.96
C SER A 122 -18.28 5.23 -2.64
N TRP A 123 -17.07 5.46 -2.14
CA TRP A 123 -16.92 6.28 -0.95
C TRP A 123 -17.49 7.67 -1.29
N GLU A 124 -18.47 8.15 -0.53
CA GLU A 124 -19.09 9.46 -0.78
C GLU A 124 -18.27 10.61 -0.15
N ASP A 125 -17.38 10.28 0.79
CA ASP A 125 -16.44 11.17 1.47
C ASP A 125 -15.09 10.47 1.68
N GLY A 126 -13.97 11.20 1.60
CA GLY A 126 -12.64 10.64 1.82
C GLY A 126 -12.46 10.15 3.24
N GLN A 127 -12.01 8.90 3.40
CA GLN A 127 -11.79 8.26 4.69
C GLN A 127 -10.30 8.18 5.01
N MET A 128 -9.87 8.91 6.03
CA MET A 128 -8.54 8.72 6.59
C MET A 128 -8.54 7.46 7.46
N VAL A 129 -7.64 6.51 7.18
CA VAL A 129 -7.43 5.31 8.00
C VAL A 129 -6.22 5.54 8.89
N CYS A 130 -6.51 5.90 10.14
CA CYS A 130 -5.54 6.11 11.20
C CYS A 130 -6.16 5.67 12.54
N SER A 131 -5.36 5.03 13.40
CA SER A 131 -5.81 4.68 14.76
C SER A 131 -5.52 5.81 15.75
N THR A 132 -4.49 6.64 15.48
CA THR A 132 -4.06 7.69 16.42
C THR A 132 -3.58 8.98 15.72
N LYS A 133 -3.54 10.08 16.47
CA LYS A 133 -3.03 11.39 16.01
C LYS A 133 -1.53 11.36 15.62
N ASP A 134 -0.80 10.37 16.12
CA ASP A 134 0.65 10.18 15.94
C ASP A 134 0.97 8.88 15.18
N GLU A 135 0.12 8.52 14.20
CA GLU A 135 0.26 7.31 13.38
C GLU A 135 1.68 7.13 12.82
N PHE A 136 2.26 8.22 12.33
CA PHE A 136 3.63 8.26 11.82
C PHE A 136 4.66 7.87 12.89
N SER A 137 4.57 8.47 14.08
CA SER A 137 5.46 8.18 15.21
C SER A 137 5.33 6.73 15.72
N ASN A 138 4.15 6.13 15.58
CA ASN A 138 3.96 4.71 15.93
C ASN A 138 4.62 3.79 14.89
N LEU A 139 4.54 4.13 13.60
CA LEU A 139 5.25 3.38 12.55
C LEU A 139 6.77 3.50 12.71
N GLU A 140 7.29 4.67 13.09
CA GLU A 140 8.72 4.86 13.41
C GLU A 140 9.17 3.92 14.54
N LYS A 141 8.40 3.83 15.64
CA LYS A 141 8.71 2.90 16.74
C LYS A 141 8.70 1.44 16.28
N ILE A 142 7.75 1.05 15.42
CA ILE A 142 7.70 -0.32 14.88
C ILE A 142 8.94 -0.59 14.01
N MET A 143 9.37 0.37 13.20
CA MET A 143 10.61 0.25 12.42
C MET A 143 11.82 0.09 13.34
N GLU A 144 11.99 0.94 14.34
CA GLU A 144 13.11 0.87 15.30
C GLU A 144 13.16 -0.48 16.03
N LEU A 145 12.01 -1.00 16.45
CA LEU A 145 11.90 -2.27 17.16
C LEU A 145 12.11 -3.49 16.26
N SER A 146 11.88 -3.35 14.96
CA SER A 146 12.04 -4.42 13.98
C SER A 146 13.50 -4.69 13.60
N GLY A 147 14.47 -3.82 13.94
CA GLY A 147 15.89 -4.08 13.62
C GLY A 147 16.21 -4.27 12.12
N VAL A 148 15.28 -3.90 11.24
CA VAL A 148 15.38 -4.01 9.77
C VAL A 148 16.10 -2.79 9.19
N GLU A 149 16.72 -2.91 8.02
CA GLU A 149 17.44 -1.80 7.39
C GLU A 149 16.45 -0.69 7.00
N THR A 150 16.62 0.48 7.63
CA THR A 150 15.69 1.61 7.45
C THR A 150 16.16 2.47 6.28
N VAL A 151 15.36 2.54 5.23
CA VAL A 151 15.66 3.47 4.13
C VAL A 151 15.01 4.80 4.46
N LYS A 152 15.83 5.72 4.98
CA LYS A 152 15.40 7.10 5.27
C LYS A 152 14.83 7.73 4.01
N THR A 153 13.58 8.14 4.08
CA THR A 153 12.99 9.06 3.11
C THR A 153 13.78 10.37 3.18
N SER A 154 14.34 10.79 2.05
CA SER A 154 15.22 11.95 1.93
C SER A 154 14.73 13.12 2.78
N VAL A 155 15.52 13.46 3.80
CA VAL A 155 15.26 14.57 4.71
C VAL A 155 15.85 15.81 4.05
N ASP A 156 15.15 16.37 3.07
CA ASP A 156 15.39 17.76 2.69
C ASP A 156 14.07 18.52 2.70
N PRO A 157 13.81 19.33 3.73
CA PRO A 157 12.87 20.42 3.58
C PRO A 157 13.47 21.38 2.56
N VAL A 158 12.89 21.44 1.36
CA VAL A 158 13.13 22.56 0.45
C VAL A 158 12.54 23.78 1.14
N VAL A 159 13.38 24.49 1.88
CA VAL A 159 13.07 25.80 2.44
C VAL A 159 12.98 26.74 1.23
N PRO A 160 11.85 27.40 0.95
CA PRO A 160 11.83 28.42 -0.06
C PRO A 160 12.75 29.56 0.39
N ILE A 161 13.82 29.79 -0.36
CA ILE A 161 14.65 30.98 -0.23
C ILE A 161 13.74 32.16 -0.59
N VAL A 162 13.33 32.91 0.42
CA VAL A 162 12.70 34.22 0.22
C VAL A 162 13.80 35.15 -0.28
N VAL A 163 13.71 35.55 -1.55
CA VAL A 163 14.49 36.65 -2.14
C VAL A 163 13.68 37.92 -2.05
#